data_AF-A0A8I0T5A1-F1
#
_entry.id   AF-A0A8I0T5A1-F1
#
_cell.length_a   1.000
_cell.length_b   1.000
_cell.length_c   1.000
_cell.angle_alpha   90.00
_cell.angle_beta   90.00
_cell.angle_gamma   90.00
#
_symmetry.space_group_name_H-M   'P 1'
#
loop_
_entity.id
_entity.type
_entity.pdbx_description
1 polymer ?
#
loop_
_entity_poly.entity_id
_entity_poly.type
_entity_poly.pdbx_seq_one_letter_code
_entity_poly.pdbx_strand_id
1 'polypeptide(L)'
;MSRNHLYILVVVVVSALFAMVDSATVSRNVLIGVLLIVTVTNWRNINIAHISCILLIITLIEYLVFFIFFKYWVYSSFFGNAVIYMIHSMLDSIVIWALYNRDKISRYVLKKQGYAQELSYKIFTDSCLVVVFAGFLVIDVAAFSENLLRNLHEFGVSRQIAEPFWNVYFIYDLYLPIKNILNSITISIIVLSVYALYVKPRQLRAQQQR
;
A
#
# COMPACT_ATOMS: atom_id res chain seq x y z
N MET A 1 -7.52 -25.15 16.09
CA MET A 1 -7.36 -24.61 14.72
C MET A 1 -5.87 -24.57 14.39
N SER A 2 -5.40 -25.22 13.32
CA SER A 2 -3.96 -25.17 13.00
C SER A 2 -3.57 -23.76 12.56
N ARG A 3 -2.32 -23.32 12.84
CA ARG A 3 -1.81 -21.99 12.48
C ARG A 3 -2.11 -21.59 11.02
N ASN A 4 -2.11 -22.56 10.11
CA ASN A 4 -2.36 -22.35 8.67
C ASN A 4 -3.79 -21.85 8.41
N HIS A 5 -4.78 -22.42 9.09
CA HIS A 5 -6.17 -21.98 8.99
C HIS A 5 -6.34 -20.57 9.56
N LEU A 6 -5.58 -20.19 10.59
CA LEU A 6 -5.66 -18.86 11.20
C LEU A 6 -5.16 -17.77 10.22
N TYR A 7 -4.05 -18.01 9.50
CA TYR A 7 -3.56 -17.05 8.51
C TYR A 7 -4.52 -16.89 7.33
N ILE A 8 -5.08 -17.99 6.83
CA ILE A 8 -6.09 -17.95 5.77
C ILE A 8 -7.33 -17.20 6.27
N LEU A 9 -7.78 -17.48 7.50
CA LEU A 9 -8.89 -16.75 8.11
C LEU A 9 -8.58 -15.26 8.23
N VAL A 10 -7.39 -14.86 8.66
CA VAL A 10 -6.98 -13.45 8.72
C VAL A 10 -7.00 -12.80 7.34
N VAL A 11 -6.46 -13.45 6.31
CA VAL A 11 -6.50 -12.93 4.94
C VAL A 11 -7.94 -12.78 4.45
N VAL A 12 -8.79 -13.78 4.67
CA VAL A 12 -10.20 -13.77 4.26
C VAL A 12 -10.99 -12.69 4.99
N VAL A 13 -10.85 -12.60 6.32
CA VAL A 13 -11.55 -11.61 7.14
C VAL A 13 -11.09 -10.20 6.78
N VAL A 14 -9.79 -9.97 6.67
CA VAL A 14 -9.27 -8.65 6.32
C VAL A 14 -9.69 -8.25 4.91
N SER A 15 -9.59 -9.16 3.93
CA SER A 15 -10.06 -8.88 2.56
C SER A 15 -11.56 -8.60 2.50
N ALA A 16 -12.37 -9.32 3.28
CA ALA A 16 -13.80 -9.06 3.41
C ALA A 16 -14.07 -7.68 4.03
N LEU A 17 -13.30 -7.28 5.06
CA LEU A 17 -13.40 -5.94 5.63
C LEU A 17 -13.07 -4.86 4.59
N PHE A 18 -12.01 -5.03 3.78
CA PHE A 18 -11.71 -4.07 2.71
C PHE A 18 -12.79 -4.02 1.62
N ALA A 19 -13.41 -5.16 1.29
CA ALA A 19 -14.50 -5.22 0.30
C ALA A 19 -15.79 -4.56 0.78
N MET A 20 -16.02 -4.46 2.10
CA MET A 20 -17.24 -3.88 2.70
C MET A 20 -17.07 -2.41 3.09
N VAL A 21 -15.91 -1.81 2.82
CA VAL A 21 -15.59 -0.46 3.30
C VAL A 21 -15.74 0.55 2.17
N ASP A 22 -16.85 1.29 2.23
CA ASP A 22 -17.11 2.46 1.37
C ASP A 22 -16.40 3.74 1.86
N SER A 23 -15.58 3.62 2.92
CA SER A 23 -14.87 4.75 3.53
C SER A 23 -13.36 4.60 3.41
N ALA A 24 -12.72 5.51 2.68
CA ALA A 24 -11.26 5.58 2.57
C ALA A 24 -10.56 5.62 3.95
N THR A 25 -11.16 6.30 4.93
CA THR A 25 -10.63 6.38 6.30
C THR A 25 -10.62 5.04 7.01
N VAL A 26 -11.72 4.28 6.92
CA VAL A 26 -11.82 2.97 7.57
C VAL A 26 -10.85 1.99 6.92
N SER A 27 -10.78 1.97 5.58
CA SER A 27 -9.86 1.11 4.81
C SER A 27 -8.41 1.33 5.24
N ARG A 28 -8.03 2.60 5.38
CA ARG A 28 -6.70 3.00 5.86
C ARG A 28 -6.43 2.58 7.30
N ASN A 29 -7.38 2.75 8.21
CA ASN A 29 -7.22 2.33 9.60
C ASN A 29 -7.03 0.81 9.74
N VAL A 30 -7.76 0.03 8.93
CA VAL A 30 -7.57 -1.43 8.85
C VAL A 30 -6.17 -1.76 8.35
N LEU A 31 -5.69 -1.10 7.28
CA LEU A 31 -4.34 -1.31 6.76
C LEU A 31 -3.26 -1.03 7.82
N ILE A 32 -3.35 0.13 8.49
CA ILE A 32 -2.41 0.52 9.56
C ILE A 32 -2.42 -0.52 10.69
N GLY A 33 -3.61 -0.94 11.14
CA GLY A 33 -3.75 -1.94 12.20
C GLY A 33 -3.09 -3.27 11.83
N VAL A 34 -3.31 -3.75 10.62
CA VAL A 34 -2.71 -5.01 10.13
C VAL A 34 -1.19 -4.89 10.00
N LEU A 35 -0.68 -3.81 9.41
CA LEU A 35 0.76 -3.58 9.28
C LEU A 35 1.45 -3.48 10.65
N LEU A 36 0.81 -2.84 11.63
CA LEU A 36 1.31 -2.78 13.00
C LEU A 36 1.38 -4.17 13.63
N ILE A 37 0.31 -4.97 13.54
CA ILE A 37 0.27 -6.34 14.07
C ILE A 37 1.36 -7.19 13.41
N VAL A 38 1.50 -7.14 12.09
CA VAL A 38 2.53 -7.91 11.37
C VAL A 38 3.92 -7.50 11.82
N THR A 39 4.20 -6.19 11.92
CA THR A 39 5.52 -5.67 12.33
C THR A 39 5.87 -6.13 13.73
N VAL A 40 4.96 -5.98 14.70
CA VAL A 40 5.20 -6.36 16.10
C VAL A 40 5.30 -7.87 16.27
N THR A 41 4.48 -8.66 15.60
CA THR A 41 4.50 -10.13 15.77
C THR A 41 5.66 -10.81 15.04
N ASN A 42 6.20 -10.19 13.98
CA ASN A 42 7.29 -10.74 13.17
C ASN A 42 8.60 -9.96 13.30
N TRP A 43 8.77 -9.19 14.38
CA TRP A 43 9.97 -8.36 14.62
C TRP A 43 11.30 -9.11 14.54
N ARG A 44 11.30 -10.42 14.83
CA ARG A 44 12.50 -11.28 14.74
C ARG A 44 12.86 -11.68 13.31
N ASN A 45 11.93 -11.59 12.37
CA ASN A 45 12.20 -11.81 10.95
C ASN A 45 12.45 -10.44 10.32
N ILE A 46 13.72 -10.06 10.24
CA ILE A 46 14.16 -8.75 9.74
C ILE A 46 13.55 -8.43 8.37
N ASN A 47 13.41 -9.42 7.48
CA ASN A 47 12.87 -9.19 6.14
C ASN A 47 11.39 -8.77 6.19
N ILE A 48 10.56 -9.52 6.92
CA ILE A 48 9.14 -9.16 7.08
C ILE A 48 9.00 -7.87 7.87
N ALA A 49 9.73 -7.73 8.97
CA ALA A 49 9.65 -6.56 9.84
C ALA A 49 10.01 -5.27 9.11
N HIS A 50 11.06 -5.28 8.27
CA HIS A 50 11.45 -4.11 7.49
C HIS A 50 10.44 -3.78 6.39
N ILE A 51 9.91 -4.79 5.66
CA ILE A 51 8.83 -4.54 4.68
C ILE A 51 7.63 -3.89 5.37
N SER A 52 7.12 -4.53 6.43
CA SER A 52 5.91 -4.06 7.10
C SER A 52 6.13 -2.71 7.78
N CYS A 53 7.33 -2.44 8.31
CA CYS A 53 7.71 -1.15 8.89
C CYS A 53 7.79 -0.03 7.83
N ILE A 54 8.42 -0.28 6.68
CA ILE A 54 8.47 0.70 5.57
C ILE A 54 7.05 1.09 5.14
N LEU A 55 6.20 0.08 4.90
CA LEU A 55 4.81 0.32 4.51
C LEU A 55 4.03 1.07 5.59
N LEU A 56 4.21 0.70 6.86
CA LEU A 56 3.56 1.36 7.99
C LEU A 56 3.97 2.82 8.10
N ILE A 57 5.26 3.12 8.04
CA ILE A 57 5.78 4.49 8.12
C ILE A 57 5.21 5.35 6.99
N ILE A 58 5.25 4.86 5.75
CA ILE A 58 4.75 5.64 4.61
C ILE A 58 3.23 5.85 4.71
N THR A 59 2.46 4.82 5.12
CA THR A 59 1.01 4.94 5.33
C THR A 59 0.68 5.93 6.45
N LEU A 60 1.48 6.00 7.51
CA LEU A 60 1.32 6.99 8.57
C LEU A 60 1.67 8.40 8.10
N ILE A 61 2.74 8.57 7.32
CA ILE A 61 3.09 9.85 6.69
C ILE A 61 1.93 10.31 5.81
N GLU A 62 1.39 9.43 4.98
CA GLU A 62 0.23 9.70 4.14
C GLU A 62 -0.95 10.18 4.99
N TYR A 63 -1.32 9.43 6.03
CA TYR A 63 -2.39 9.79 6.95
C TYR A 63 -2.19 11.19 7.55
N LEU A 64 -0.98 11.50 8.03
CA LEU A 64 -0.64 12.79 8.61
C LEU A 64 -0.70 13.92 7.58
N VAL A 65 -0.19 13.70 6.37
CA VAL A 65 -0.26 14.67 5.27
C VAL A 65 -1.71 15.01 4.97
N PHE A 66 -2.58 14.01 4.80
CA PHE A 66 -3.99 14.27 4.54
C PHE A 66 -4.71 14.92 5.73
N PHE A 67 -4.41 14.49 6.96
CA PHE A 67 -4.99 15.08 8.16
C PHE A 67 -4.60 16.55 8.32
N ILE A 68 -3.36 16.93 8.00
CA ILE A 68 -2.88 18.32 8.14
C ILE A 68 -3.34 19.17 6.97
N PHE A 69 -3.12 18.72 5.72
CA PHE A 69 -3.41 19.53 4.53
C PHE A 69 -4.92 19.72 4.33
N PHE A 70 -5.73 18.66 4.47
CA PHE A 70 -7.15 18.73 4.10
C PHE A 70 -8.08 19.14 5.23
N LYS A 71 -7.62 19.14 6.48
CA LYS A 71 -8.39 19.71 7.60
C LYS A 71 -8.58 21.22 7.49
N TYR A 72 -7.67 21.92 6.81
CA TYR A 72 -7.63 23.38 6.74
C TYR A 72 -7.74 23.95 5.32
N TRP A 73 -7.93 23.11 4.31
CA TRP A 73 -7.97 23.54 2.91
C TRP A 73 -9.41 23.67 2.38
N VAL A 74 -9.68 24.82 1.76
CA VAL A 74 -10.92 25.13 1.04
C VAL A 74 -10.54 25.50 -0.39
N TYR A 75 -10.29 24.51 -1.24
CA TYR A 75 -10.11 24.72 -2.69
C TYR A 75 -11.34 24.21 -3.45
N SER A 76 -11.49 24.63 -4.70
CA SER A 76 -12.45 24.01 -5.61
C SER A 76 -12.18 22.51 -5.72
N SER A 77 -13.23 21.73 -6.00
CA SER A 77 -13.17 20.27 -6.10
C SER A 77 -12.06 19.79 -7.05
N PHE A 78 -11.79 20.56 -8.12
CA PHE A 78 -10.72 20.30 -9.07
C PHE A 78 -9.31 20.29 -8.43
N PHE A 79 -8.90 21.42 -7.83
CA PHE A 79 -7.56 21.55 -7.25
C PHE A 79 -7.37 20.61 -6.07
N GLY A 80 -8.41 20.40 -5.26
CA GLY A 80 -8.41 19.41 -4.19
C GLY A 80 -8.07 18.01 -4.71
N ASN A 81 -8.84 17.52 -5.69
CA ASN A 81 -8.62 16.18 -6.27
C ASN A 81 -7.26 16.05 -6.94
N ALA A 82 -6.81 17.07 -7.69
CA ALA A 82 -5.50 17.08 -8.34
C ALA A 82 -4.37 16.89 -7.32
N VAL A 83 -4.42 17.61 -6.19
CA VAL A 83 -3.43 17.50 -5.12
C VAL A 83 -3.51 16.15 -4.42
N ILE A 84 -4.72 15.62 -4.18
CA ILE A 84 -4.91 14.28 -3.60
C ILE A 84 -4.19 13.22 -4.45
N TYR A 85 -4.51 13.15 -5.75
CA TYR A 85 -3.94 12.14 -6.63
C TYR A 85 -2.43 12.30 -6.82
N MET A 86 -1.93 13.54 -6.85
CA MET A 86 -0.51 13.81 -6.94
C MET A 86 0.25 13.36 -5.68
N ILE A 87 -0.28 13.65 -4.48
CA ILE A 87 0.31 13.20 -3.21
C ILE A 87 0.34 11.67 -3.16
N HIS A 88 -0.75 10.99 -3.51
CA HIS A 88 -0.77 9.52 -3.55
C HIS A 88 0.27 8.99 -4.54
N SER A 89 0.32 9.51 -5.78
CA SER A 89 1.29 9.12 -6.80
C SER A 89 2.75 9.28 -6.31
N MET A 90 3.05 10.39 -5.63
CA MET A 90 4.37 10.63 -5.06
C MET A 90 4.72 9.62 -3.96
N LEU A 91 3.78 9.35 -3.04
CA LEU A 91 3.99 8.40 -1.96
C LEU A 91 4.12 6.97 -2.47
N ASP A 92 3.30 6.55 -3.43
CA ASP A 92 3.39 5.23 -4.05
C ASP A 92 4.72 5.06 -4.81
N SER A 93 5.21 6.12 -5.46
CA SER A 93 6.57 6.13 -6.04
C SER A 93 7.67 5.95 -4.99
N ILE A 94 7.53 6.60 -3.82
CA ILE A 94 8.46 6.44 -2.70
C ILE A 94 8.40 5.00 -2.16
N VAL A 95 7.21 4.38 -2.06
CA VAL A 95 7.07 2.98 -1.65
C VAL A 95 7.78 2.06 -2.64
N ILE A 96 7.56 2.23 -3.94
CA ILE A 96 8.22 1.43 -4.99
C ILE A 96 9.74 1.54 -4.84
N TRP A 97 10.27 2.75 -4.71
CA TRP A 97 11.70 2.98 -4.54
C TRP A 97 12.23 2.33 -3.26
N ALA A 98 11.52 2.46 -2.14
CA ALA A 98 11.90 1.91 -0.85
C ALA A 98 11.90 0.38 -0.86
N LEU A 99 10.89 -0.24 -1.49
CA LEU A 99 10.80 -1.70 -1.65
C LEU A 99 11.88 -2.23 -2.60
N TYR A 100 12.10 -1.56 -3.73
CA TYR A 100 13.13 -1.94 -4.69
C TYR A 100 14.54 -1.91 -4.07
N ASN A 101 14.81 -0.92 -3.21
CA ASN A 101 16.07 -0.74 -2.50
C ASN A 101 16.07 -1.32 -1.08
N ARG A 102 15.03 -2.06 -0.68
CA ARG A 102 14.79 -2.46 0.71
C ARG A 102 15.96 -3.21 1.31
N ASP A 103 16.52 -4.13 0.55
CA ASP A 103 17.67 -4.95 0.95
C ASP A 103 18.91 -4.08 1.28
N LYS A 104 19.19 -3.06 0.45
CA LYS A 104 20.28 -2.10 0.69
C LYS A 104 20.00 -1.24 1.94
N ILE A 105 18.78 -0.73 2.06
CA ILE A 105 18.33 0.06 3.22
C ILE A 105 18.48 -0.77 4.50
N SER A 106 18.04 -2.02 4.45
CA SER A 106 18.09 -2.95 5.58
C SER A 106 19.51 -3.27 6.00
N ARG A 107 20.40 -3.60 5.05
CA ARG A 107 21.82 -3.83 5.36
C ARG A 107 22.50 -2.60 5.96
N TYR A 108 22.16 -1.40 5.48
CA TYR A 108 22.68 -0.16 6.05
C TYR A 108 22.23 0.04 7.51
N VAL A 109 20.94 -0.19 7.80
CA VAL A 109 20.39 -0.10 9.16
C VAL A 109 21.04 -1.14 10.09
N LEU A 110 21.12 -2.40 9.64
CA LEU A 110 21.75 -3.47 10.41
C LEU A 110 23.23 -3.18 10.71
N LYS A 111 23.98 -2.67 9.72
CA LYS A 111 25.38 -2.26 9.89
C LYS A 111 25.52 -1.21 10.99
N LYS A 112 24.63 -0.21 11.02
CA LYS A 112 24.63 0.83 12.06
C LYS A 112 24.30 0.29 13.45
N GLN A 113 23.49 -0.76 13.51
CA GLN A 113 23.10 -1.42 14.77
C GLN A 113 24.08 -2.51 15.23
N GLY A 114 25.15 -2.77 14.48
CA GLY A 114 26.11 -3.83 14.80
C GLY A 114 25.63 -5.24 14.51
N TYR A 115 24.54 -5.42 13.76
CA TYR A 115 24.02 -6.73 13.38
C TYR A 115 24.64 -7.25 12.07
N ALA A 116 24.64 -8.57 11.91
CA ALA A 116 25.10 -9.23 10.69
C ALA A 116 24.21 -8.85 9.49
N GLN A 117 24.84 -8.35 8.42
CA GLN A 117 24.12 -7.86 7.23
C GLN A 117 23.43 -8.98 6.43
N GLU A 118 23.93 -10.21 6.54
CA GLU A 118 23.41 -11.41 5.87
C GLU A 118 21.97 -11.76 6.30
N LEU A 119 21.50 -11.19 7.41
CA LEU A 119 20.13 -11.35 7.89
C LEU A 119 19.09 -10.68 6.96
N SER A 120 19.52 -9.73 6.12
CA SER A 120 18.65 -9.11 5.12
C SER A 120 19.01 -9.54 3.71
N TYR A 121 17.99 -10.02 3.01
CA TYR A 121 18.09 -10.42 1.62
C TYR A 121 16.79 -10.09 0.88
N LYS A 122 16.90 -9.96 -0.44
CA LYS A 122 15.75 -9.75 -1.33
C LYS A 122 14.92 -11.02 -1.39
N ILE A 123 13.63 -10.90 -1.11
CA ILE A 123 12.64 -11.97 -1.19
C ILE A 123 11.66 -11.71 -2.33
N PHE A 124 10.99 -12.77 -2.78
CA PHE A 124 9.96 -12.69 -3.83
C PHE A 124 8.88 -11.65 -3.49
N THR A 125 8.52 -11.53 -2.21
CA THR A 125 7.61 -10.53 -1.65
C THR A 125 7.97 -9.10 -2.04
N ASP A 126 9.26 -8.74 -2.04
CA ASP A 126 9.68 -7.38 -2.41
C ASP A 126 9.27 -7.06 -3.84
N SER A 127 9.41 -8.03 -4.76
CA SER A 127 9.07 -7.86 -6.17
C SER A 127 7.55 -7.82 -6.38
N CYS A 128 6.80 -8.70 -5.71
CA CYS A 128 5.33 -8.67 -5.77
C CYS A 128 4.76 -7.35 -5.28
N LEU A 129 5.26 -6.84 -4.15
CA LEU A 129 4.81 -5.57 -3.61
C LEU A 129 5.16 -4.41 -4.54
N VAL A 130 6.34 -4.41 -5.19
CA VAL A 130 6.67 -3.41 -6.22
C VAL A 130 5.64 -3.41 -7.36
N VAL A 131 5.20 -4.59 -7.84
CA VAL A 131 4.16 -4.67 -8.88
C VAL A 131 2.82 -4.12 -8.39
N VAL A 132 2.41 -4.43 -7.17
CA VAL A 132 1.16 -3.93 -6.60
C VAL A 132 1.19 -2.41 -6.45
N PHE A 133 2.29 -1.85 -5.95
CA PHE A 133 2.46 -0.39 -5.83
C PHE A 133 2.62 0.31 -7.18
N ALA A 134 3.15 -0.35 -8.19
CA ALA A 134 3.06 0.16 -9.56
C ALA A 134 1.60 0.22 -10.04
N GLY A 135 0.76 -0.75 -9.67
CA GLY A 135 -0.68 -0.71 -9.91
C GLY A 135 -1.36 0.48 -9.22
N PHE A 136 -1.02 0.73 -7.95
CA PHE A 136 -1.47 1.92 -7.23
C PHE A 136 -1.12 3.23 -7.97
N LEU A 137 0.16 3.37 -8.36
CA LEU A 137 0.64 4.55 -9.09
C LEU A 137 -0.09 4.75 -10.43
N VAL A 138 -0.35 3.67 -11.18
CA VAL A 138 -1.10 3.74 -12.44
C VAL A 138 -2.50 4.29 -12.22
N ILE A 139 -3.19 3.83 -11.17
CA ILE A 139 -4.54 4.28 -10.84
C ILE A 139 -4.56 5.74 -10.42
N ASP A 140 -3.57 6.18 -9.63
CA ASP A 140 -3.48 7.58 -9.20
C ASP A 140 -3.20 8.52 -10.38
N VAL A 141 -2.29 8.13 -11.28
CA VAL A 141 -1.98 8.91 -12.49
C VAL A 141 -3.19 8.93 -13.43
N ALA A 142 -3.93 7.84 -13.55
CA ALA A 142 -5.14 7.79 -14.37
C ALA A 142 -6.25 8.67 -13.78
N ALA A 143 -6.46 8.65 -12.46
CA ALA A 143 -7.41 9.52 -11.77
C ALA A 143 -7.03 10.99 -11.89
N PHE A 144 -5.74 11.31 -11.75
CA PHE A 144 -5.21 12.65 -11.98
C PHE A 144 -5.48 13.12 -13.41
N SER A 145 -5.17 12.28 -14.40
CA SER A 145 -5.39 12.58 -15.82
C SER A 145 -6.89 12.80 -16.13
N GLU A 146 -7.76 11.96 -15.59
CA GLU A 146 -9.22 12.12 -15.72
C GLU A 146 -9.69 13.43 -15.08
N ASN A 147 -9.19 13.79 -13.89
CA ASN A 147 -9.50 15.07 -13.26
C ASN A 147 -9.03 16.28 -14.08
N LEU A 148 -7.89 16.19 -14.77
CA LEU A 148 -7.45 17.22 -15.72
C LEU A 148 -8.39 17.33 -16.92
N LEU A 149 -8.76 16.20 -17.53
CA LEU A 149 -9.64 16.17 -18.70
C LEU A 149 -11.02 16.76 -18.40
N ARG A 150 -11.59 16.44 -17.25
CA ARG A 150 -12.90 16.98 -16.82
C ARG A 150 -12.86 18.48 -16.59
N ASN A 151 -11.69 19.04 -16.30
CA ASN A 151 -11.53 20.44 -15.92
C ASN A 151 -10.67 21.21 -16.95
N LEU A 152 -10.64 20.78 -18.21
CA LEU A 152 -9.91 21.49 -19.28
C LEU A 152 -10.29 22.98 -19.39
N HIS A 153 -11.53 23.33 -19.04
CA HIS A 153 -11.99 24.71 -19.04
C HIS A 153 -11.24 25.60 -18.02
N GLU A 154 -10.80 25.04 -16.89
CA GLU A 154 -9.96 25.72 -15.89
C GLU A 154 -8.57 26.06 -16.45
N PHE A 155 -8.13 25.37 -17.51
CA PHE A 155 -6.89 25.63 -18.24
C PHE A 155 -7.07 26.59 -19.43
N GLY A 156 -8.24 27.23 -19.56
CA GLY A 156 -8.54 28.16 -20.64
C GLY A 156 -8.90 27.49 -21.98
N VAL A 157 -9.15 26.18 -21.98
CA VAL A 157 -9.65 25.47 -23.17
C VAL A 157 -11.08 25.89 -23.45
N SER A 158 -11.38 26.18 -24.72
CA SER A 158 -12.73 26.59 -25.12
C SER A 158 -13.78 25.55 -24.74
N ARG A 159 -14.98 26.01 -24.36
CA ARG A 159 -16.07 25.14 -23.91
C ARG A 159 -16.43 24.06 -24.93
N GLN A 160 -16.45 24.39 -26.22
CA GLN A 160 -16.76 23.45 -27.30
C GLN A 160 -15.83 22.23 -27.32
N ILE A 161 -14.57 22.41 -26.88
CA ILE A 161 -13.58 21.34 -26.81
C ILE A 161 -13.62 20.63 -25.45
N ALA A 162 -13.91 21.35 -24.36
CA ALA A 162 -13.90 20.80 -23.00
C ALA A 162 -15.17 20.01 -22.65
N GLU A 163 -16.33 20.41 -23.16
CA GLU A 163 -17.66 19.87 -22.81
C GLU A 163 -17.80 18.35 -22.98
N PRO A 164 -17.26 17.71 -24.04
CA PRO A 164 -17.28 16.25 -24.17
C PRO A 164 -16.60 15.50 -23.02
N PHE A 165 -15.63 16.13 -22.35
CA PHE A 165 -14.81 15.49 -21.31
C PHE A 165 -15.35 15.65 -19.89
N TRP A 166 -16.35 16.51 -19.67
CA TRP A 166 -16.90 16.78 -18.33
C TRP A 166 -17.54 15.54 -17.68
N ASN A 167 -17.99 14.59 -18.50
CA ASN A 167 -18.69 13.38 -18.07
C ASN A 167 -17.82 12.11 -18.07
N VAL A 168 -16.49 12.24 -18.13
CA VAL A 168 -15.60 11.09 -17.98
C VAL A 168 -15.47 10.78 -16.49
N TYR A 169 -15.99 9.64 -16.03
CA TYR A 169 -16.02 9.24 -14.61
C TYR A 169 -15.45 7.84 -14.35
N PHE A 170 -14.74 7.27 -15.31
CA PHE A 170 -14.38 5.85 -15.28
C PHE A 170 -13.47 5.50 -14.09
N ILE A 171 -12.34 6.18 -13.96
CA ILE A 171 -11.42 5.95 -12.85
C ILE A 171 -11.92 6.64 -11.60
N TYR A 172 -12.55 7.81 -11.71
CA TYR A 172 -13.06 8.54 -10.56
C TYR A 172 -14.03 7.70 -9.71
N ASP A 173 -14.97 7.01 -10.34
CA ASP A 173 -15.97 6.19 -9.63
C ASP A 173 -15.37 4.89 -9.08
N LEU A 174 -14.38 4.33 -9.79
CA LEU A 174 -13.73 3.07 -9.41
C LEU A 174 -12.49 3.27 -8.52
N TYR A 175 -12.10 4.51 -8.24
CA TYR A 175 -10.85 4.84 -7.57
C TYR A 175 -10.73 4.15 -6.22
N LEU A 176 -11.69 4.37 -5.33
CA LEU A 176 -11.69 3.77 -3.99
C LEU A 176 -11.82 2.23 -4.03
N PRO A 177 -12.76 1.64 -4.79
CA PRO A 177 -12.83 0.19 -4.96
C PRO A 177 -11.50 -0.44 -5.41
N ILE A 178 -10.84 0.14 -6.42
CA ILE A 178 -9.57 -0.40 -6.93
C ILE A 178 -8.47 -0.27 -5.88
N LYS A 179 -8.34 0.88 -5.20
CA LYS A 179 -7.35 1.05 -4.10
C LYS A 179 -7.60 0.04 -2.97
N ASN A 180 -8.86 -0.27 -2.63
CA ASN A 180 -9.20 -1.28 -1.63
C ASN A 180 -8.82 -2.71 -2.05
N ILE A 181 -9.01 -3.06 -3.32
CA ILE A 181 -8.55 -4.33 -3.89
C ILE A 181 -7.03 -4.43 -3.79
N LEU A 182 -6.31 -3.39 -4.22
CA LEU A 182 -4.86 -3.37 -4.15
C LEU A 182 -4.34 -3.45 -2.70
N ASN A 183 -5.00 -2.80 -1.74
CA ASN A 183 -4.70 -2.94 -0.31
C ASN A 183 -4.88 -4.38 0.19
N SER A 184 -5.96 -5.05 -0.25
CA SER A 184 -6.23 -6.45 0.09
C SER A 184 -5.15 -7.38 -0.48
N ILE A 185 -4.70 -7.13 -1.72
CA ILE A 185 -3.59 -7.86 -2.34
C ILE A 185 -2.29 -7.63 -1.58
N THR A 186 -1.97 -6.39 -1.19
CA THR A 186 -0.80 -6.04 -0.38
C THR A 186 -0.76 -6.85 0.92
N ILE A 187 -1.86 -6.89 1.65
CA ILE A 187 -1.96 -7.64 2.90
C ILE A 187 -1.81 -9.15 2.64
N SER A 188 -2.47 -9.66 1.60
CA SER A 188 -2.38 -11.06 1.21
C SER A 188 -0.93 -11.49 0.95
N ILE A 189 -0.18 -10.68 0.19
CA ILE A 189 1.24 -10.91 -0.10
C ILE A 189 2.06 -10.95 1.20
N ILE A 190 1.86 -10.00 2.11
CA ILE A 190 2.58 -9.94 3.38
C ILE A 190 2.29 -11.17 4.25
N VAL A 191 1.01 -11.54 4.41
CA VAL A 191 0.62 -12.69 5.23
C VAL A 191 1.12 -14.01 4.63
N LEU A 192 1.04 -14.17 3.32
CA LEU A 192 1.61 -15.34 2.62
C LEU A 192 3.12 -15.44 2.83
N SER A 193 3.81 -14.30 2.87
CA SER A 193 5.26 -14.24 3.09
C SER A 193 5.63 -14.65 4.52
N VAL A 194 4.85 -14.23 5.52
CA VAL A 194 4.97 -14.72 6.91
C VAL A 194 4.81 -16.25 6.96
N TYR A 195 3.78 -16.77 6.28
CA TYR A 195 3.53 -18.21 6.23
C TYR A 195 4.70 -18.99 5.60
N ALA A 196 5.15 -18.54 4.42
CA ALA A 196 6.21 -19.18 3.65
C ALA A 196 7.56 -19.17 4.38
N LEU A 197 7.94 -18.03 4.97
CA LEU A 197 9.27 -17.85 5.60
C LEU A 197 9.35 -18.39 7.03
N TYR A 198 8.24 -18.49 7.75
CA TYR A 198 8.28 -18.83 9.18
C TYR A 198 7.55 -20.12 9.55
N VAL A 199 6.37 -20.37 8.98
CA VAL A 199 5.49 -21.45 9.44
C VAL A 199 5.84 -22.78 8.78
N LYS A 200 5.94 -22.78 7.44
CA LYS A 200 6.19 -24.01 6.67
C LYS A 200 7.54 -24.67 7.02
N PRO A 201 8.68 -23.97 7.11
CA PRO A 201 9.97 -24.60 7.43
C PRO A 201 10.05 -25.13 8.87
N ARG A 202 9.29 -24.55 9.81
CA ARG A 202 9.25 -25.00 11.21
C ARG A 202 8.43 -26.27 11.37
N GLN A 203 7.33 -26.39 10.62
CA GLN A 203 6.50 -27.60 10.59
C GLN A 203 7.26 -28.80 10.00
N LEU A 204 7.98 -28.60 8.89
CA LEU A 204 8.80 -29.66 8.26
C LEU A 204 9.87 -30.20 9.22
N ARG A 205 10.58 -29.31 9.94
CA ARG A 205 11.57 -29.73 10.95
C ARG A 205 10.94 -30.51 12.11
N ALA A 206 9.74 -30.10 12.56
CA ALA A 206 9.04 -30.81 13.63
C ALA A 206 8.50 -32.19 13.18
N GLN A 207 8.24 -32.38 11.89
CA GLN A 207 7.84 -33.67 11.31
C GLN A 207 9.03 -34.61 11.11
N GLN A 208 10.22 -34.09 10.80
CA GLN A 208 11.46 -34.88 10.68
C GLN A 208 12.03 -35.36 12.02
N GLN A 209 11.53 -34.82 13.14
CA GLN A 209 11.96 -35.16 14.51
C GLN A 209 11.00 -36.15 15.21
N ARG A 210 10.01 -36.67 14.51
CA ARG A 210 9.06 -37.70 14.97
C ARG A 210 9.25 -38.97 14.16
#